data_AF-A0A534ISY0-F1
#
_entry.id   AF-A0A534ISY0-F1
#
_cell.length_a   1.000
_cell.length_b   1.000
_cell.length_c   1.000
_cell.angle_alpha   90.00
_cell.angle_beta   90.00
_cell.angle_gamma   90.00
#
_symmetry.space_group_name_H-M   'P 1'
#
loop_
_entity.id
_entity.type
_entity.pdbx_description
1 polymer ?
#
loop_
_entity_poly.entity_id
_entity_poly.type
_entity_poly.pdbx_seq_one_letter_code
_entity_poly.pdbx_strand_id
1 'polypeptide(L)' 'GILAVSSFTFSSATGRSFLGLLPNASIAFGTVLGSLVGFIVLMRYVLKGNPQAGLPLLNGGALLGFVLSSLLVYGTVHIV' A
#
# COMPACT_ATOMS: atom_id res chain seq x y z
N GLY A 1 3.20 4.17 6.86
CA GLY A 1 3.32 3.56 8.20
C GLY A 1 1.96 3.25 8.78
N ILE A 2 1.27 4.28 9.31
CA ILE A 2 -0.01 4.10 10.03
C ILE A 2 -1.06 3.38 9.17
N LEU A 3 -1.14 3.69 7.87
CA LEU A 3 -2.09 3.05 6.95
C LEU A 3 -1.87 1.52 6.82
N ALA A 4 -0.64 1.04 6.91
CA ALA A 4 -0.34 -0.39 6.86
C ALA A 4 -0.82 -1.10 8.15
N VAL A 5 -0.67 -0.44 9.30
CA VAL A 5 -1.16 -0.97 10.58
C VAL A 5 -2.70 -0.95 10.60
N SER A 6 -3.30 0.17 10.19
CA SER A 6 -4.76 0.28 10.11
C SER A 6 -5.38 -0.72 9.13
N SER A 7 -4.76 -0.97 7.97
CA SER A 7 -5.25 -1.98 7.03
C SER A 7 -5.14 -3.40 7.60
N PHE A 8 -4.11 -3.71 8.39
CA PHE A 8 -4.04 -5.01 9.05
C PHE A 8 -5.11 -5.19 10.15
N THR A 9 -5.35 -4.16 10.96
CA THR A 9 -6.26 -4.21 12.11
C THR A 9 -7.74 -4.07 11.72
N PHE A 10 -8.06 -3.22 10.76
CA PHE A 10 -9.45 -2.87 10.42
C PHE A 10 -9.96 -3.53 9.14
N SER A 11 -9.10 -4.12 8.31
CA SER A 11 -9.57 -4.79 7.09
C SER A 11 -10.12 -6.20 7.40
N SER A 12 -11.22 -6.55 6.74
CA SER A 12 -11.99 -7.77 7.04
C SER A 12 -11.17 -9.04 6.79
N ALA A 13 -11.18 -9.98 7.74
CA ALA A 13 -10.56 -11.29 7.54
C ALA A 13 -11.32 -12.17 6.52
N THR A 14 -12.52 -11.75 6.09
CA THR A 14 -13.34 -12.47 5.12
C THR A 14 -13.06 -11.93 3.72
N GLY A 15 -12.10 -12.55 3.03
CA GLY A 15 -11.70 -12.20 1.65
C GLY A 15 -10.93 -13.34 1.00
N ARG A 16 -10.53 -13.19 -0.26
CA ARG A 16 -9.66 -14.20 -0.90
C ARG A 16 -8.29 -14.16 -0.26
N SER A 17 -7.91 -15.25 0.39
CA SER A 17 -6.54 -15.47 0.84
C SER A 17 -5.61 -15.45 -0.37
N PHE A 18 -4.64 -14.55 -0.34
CA PHE A 18 -3.68 -14.38 -1.43
C PHE A 18 -2.32 -14.91 -0.98
N LEU A 19 -1.71 -15.80 -1.77
CA LEU A 19 -0.41 -16.41 -1.48
C LEU A 19 -0.35 -17.21 -0.14
N GLY A 20 -1.49 -17.70 0.35
CA GLY A 20 -1.58 -18.37 1.66
C GLY A 20 -1.56 -17.42 2.87
N LEU A 21 -1.49 -16.11 2.65
CA LEU A 21 -1.58 -15.10 3.70
C LEU A 21 -3.05 -14.77 4.02
N LEU A 22 -3.30 -14.32 5.26
CA LEU A 22 -4.61 -13.80 5.61
C LEU A 22 -4.95 -12.57 4.73
N PRO A 23 -6.23 -12.37 4.38
CA PRO A 23 -6.68 -11.25 3.54
C PRO A 23 -6.24 -9.86 4.04
N ASN A 24 -6.31 -9.61 5.33
CA ASN A 24 -5.84 -8.36 5.94
C ASN A 24 -4.30 -8.24 5.90
N ALA A 25 -3.58 -9.35 6.04
CA ALA A 25 -2.12 -9.39 5.92
C ALA A 25 -1.64 -9.08 4.51
N SER A 26 -2.30 -9.61 3.48
CA SER A 26 -1.94 -9.34 2.09
C SER A 26 -2.18 -7.87 1.69
N ILE A 27 -3.23 -7.24 2.21
CA ILE A 27 -3.49 -5.80 2.01
C ILE A 27 -2.45 -4.94 2.74
N ALA A 28 -2.11 -5.27 3.98
CA ALA A 28 -1.06 -4.58 4.72
C ALA A 28 0.29 -4.69 4.00
N PHE A 29 0.62 -5.88 3.50
CA PHE A 29 1.81 -6.12 2.68
C PHE A 29 1.82 -5.28 1.41
N GLY A 30 0.70 -5.24 0.68
CA GLY A 30 0.53 -4.42 -0.50
C GLY A 30 0.70 -2.93 -0.24
N THR A 31 0.17 -2.44 0.89
CA THR A 31 0.32 -1.06 1.35
C THR A 31 1.78 -0.71 1.63
N VAL A 32 2.53 -1.62 2.28
CA VAL A 32 3.97 -1.45 2.53
C VAL A 32 4.74 -1.47 1.21
N LEU A 33 4.46 -2.43 0.32
CA LEU A 33 5.08 -2.51 -1.01
C LEU A 33 4.85 -1.24 -1.83
N GLY A 34 3.63 -0.71 -1.85
CA GLY A 34 3.31 0.54 -2.52
C GLY A 34 4.10 1.73 -1.97
N SER A 35 4.27 1.81 -0.64
CA SER A 35 5.12 2.83 -0.02
C SER A 35 6.60 2.67 -0.38
N LEU A 36 7.09 1.44 -0.50
CA LEU A 36 8.47 1.16 -0.92
C LEU A 36 8.70 1.56 -2.38
N VAL A 37 7.74 1.28 -3.27
CA VAL A 37 7.79 1.75 -4.66
C VAL A 37 7.78 3.28 -4.71
N GLY A 38 6.91 3.93 -3.93
CA GLY A 38 6.89 5.40 -3.81
C GLY A 38 8.23 5.97 -3.34
N PHE A 39 8.88 5.30 -2.38
CA PHE A 39 10.23 5.65 -1.92
C PHE A 39 11.29 5.47 -3.01
N ILE A 40 11.28 4.35 -3.75
CA ILE A 40 12.22 4.09 -4.85
C ILE A 40 12.10 5.18 -5.92
N VAL A 41 10.87 5.54 -6.32
CA VAL A 41 10.62 6.61 -7.28
C VAL A 41 11.15 7.95 -6.76
N LEU A 42 10.87 8.28 -5.50
CA LEU A 42 11.38 9.50 -4.89
C LEU A 42 12.91 9.53 -4.87
N MET A 43 13.55 8.45 -4.43
CA MET A 43 15.00 8.36 -4.38
C MET A 43 15.63 8.47 -5.77
N ARG A 44 14.96 7.98 -6.82
CA ARG A 44 15.42 8.18 -8.20
C ARG A 44 15.46 9.66 -8.61
N TYR A 45 14.50 10.47 -8.17
CA TYR A 45 14.51 11.92 -8.41
C TYR A 45 15.57 12.64 -7.56
N VAL A 46 15.70 12.25 -6.29
CA VAL A 46 16.72 12.79 -5.38
C VAL A 46 18.13 12.51 -5.91
N LEU A 47 18.42 11.28 -6.36
CA LEU A 47 19.71 10.90 -6.95
C LEU A 47 20.01 11.65 -8.27
N LYS A 48 18.98 12.17 -8.95
CA LYS A 48 19.11 13.03 -10.12
C LYS A 48 19.33 14.51 -9.79
N GLY A 49 19.42 14.87 -8.51
CA GLY A 49 19.59 16.26 -8.06
C GLY A 49 18.32 17.11 -8.09
N ASN A 50 17.16 16.51 -8.34
CA ASN A 50 15.86 17.20 -8.35
C ASN A 50 15.02 16.74 -7.15
N PRO A 51 15.25 17.31 -5.95
CA PRO A 51 14.52 16.91 -4.76
C PRO A 51 13.03 17.24 -4.92
N GLN A 52 12.19 16.21 -4.85
CA GLN A 52 10.74 16.35 -4.82
C GLN A 52 10.23 16.25 -3.38
N ALA A 53 9.02 16.74 -3.14
CA ALA A 53 8.37 16.57 -1.86
C ALA A 53 8.21 15.07 -1.51
N GLY A 54 8.75 14.71 -0.34
CA GLY A 54 8.68 13.38 0.27
C GLY A 54 7.27 12.80 0.34
N LEU A 55 6.40 13.58 0.97
CA LEU A 55 5.09 13.14 1.40
C LEU A 55 4.17 12.67 0.26
N PRO A 56 4.02 13.43 -0.85
CA PRO A 56 3.09 13.04 -1.91
C PRO A 56 3.42 11.69 -2.56
N LEU A 57 4.69 11.43 -2.89
CA LEU A 57 5.08 10.16 -3.51
C LEU A 57 5.00 8.99 -2.52
N LEU A 58 5.41 9.21 -1.27
CA LEU A 58 5.44 8.14 -0.28
C LEU A 58 4.02 7.75 0.19
N ASN A 59 3.19 8.73 0.52
CA ASN A 59 1.81 8.49 0.93
C ASN A 59 0.92 8.09 -0.26
N GLY A 60 1.14 8.69 -1.44
CA GLY A 60 0.47 8.30 -2.68
C GLY A 60 0.77 6.86 -3.06
N GLY A 61 2.04 6.43 -2.94
CA GLY A 61 2.42 5.03 -3.14
C GLY A 61 1.74 4.08 -2.14
N ALA A 62 1.67 4.45 -0.87
CA ALA A 62 0.98 3.66 0.15
C ALA A 62 -0.53 3.51 -0.14
N LEU A 63 -1.20 4.59 -0.54
CA LEU A 63 -2.62 4.60 -0.93
C LEU A 63 -2.86 3.73 -2.18
N LEU A 64 -2.03 3.88 -3.21
CA LEU A 64 -2.14 3.05 -4.42
C LEU A 64 -1.93 1.57 -4.11
N GLY A 65 -0.95 1.23 -3.27
CA GLY A 65 -0.71 -0.15 -2.83
C GLY A 65 -1.89 -0.72 -2.06
N PHE A 66 -2.48 0.06 -1.14
CA PHE A 66 -3.69 -0.32 -0.41
C PHE A 66 -4.86 -0.60 -1.36
N VAL A 67 -5.19 0.33 -2.26
CA VAL A 67 -6.33 0.19 -3.20
C VAL A 67 -6.15 -1.01 -4.12
N LEU A 68 -4.96 -1.20 -4.69
CA LEU A 68 -4.68 -2.32 -5.59
C LEU A 68 -4.80 -3.66 -4.86
N SER A 69 -4.26 -3.78 -3.65
CA SER A 69 -4.36 -5.02 -2.89
C SER A 69 -5.77 -5.28 -2.35
N SER A 70 -6.51 -4.25 -1.93
CA SER A 70 -7.92 -4.39 -1.57
C SER A 70 -8.76 -4.86 -2.75
N LEU A 71 -8.52 -4.32 -3.95
CA LEU A 71 -9.19 -4.78 -5.18
C LEU A 71 -8.85 -6.25 -5.49
N LEU A 72 -7.60 -6.66 -5.27
CA LEU A 72 -7.16 -8.04 -5.52
C LEU A 72 -7.78 -9.04 -4.53
N VAL A 73 -7.91 -8.65 -3.26
CA VAL A 73 -8.39 -9.52 -2.17
C VAL A 73 -9.91 -9.59 -2.10
N TYR A 74 -10.61 -8.48 -2.30
CA TYR A 74 -12.08 -8.43 -2.19
C TYR A 74 -12.80 -8.35 -3.54
N GLY A 75 -12.12 -7.99 -4.63
CA GLY A 75 -12.76 -7.74 -5.93
C GLY A 75 -13.51 -6.41 -6.01
N THR A 76 -13.63 -5.69 -4.89
CA THR A 76 -14.30 -4.40 -4.75
C THR A 76 -13.47 -3.50 -3.85
N VAL A 77 -13.45 -2.20 -4.16
CA VAL A 77 -12.84 -1.21 -3.27
C VAL A 77 -13.86 -0.84 -2.20
N HIS A 78 -13.82 -1.49 -1.03
CA HIS A 78 -14.60 -1.06 0.13
C HIS A 78 -13.93 0.18 0.73
N ILE A 79 -14.35 1.35 0.27
CA ILE A 79 -13.90 2.67 0.75
C ILE A 79 -14.84 3.23 1.84
N VAL A 80 -15.29 2.34 2.74
CA VAL A 80 -16.29 2.47 3.83
C VAL A 80 -17.36 1.39 3.68
#